data_AF-V9IHU9-F1
#
_entry.id   AF-V9IHU9-F1
#
_cell.length_a   1.000
_cell.length_b   1.000
_cell.length_c   1.000
_cell.angle_alpha   90.00
_cell.angle_beta   90.00
_cell.angle_gamma   90.00
#
_symmetry.space_group_name_H-M   'P 1'
#
loop_
_entity.id
_entity.type
_entity.pdbx_description
1 polymer ?
#
loop_
_entity_poly.entity_id
_entity_poly.type
_entity_poly.pdbx_seq_one_letter_code
_entity_poly.pdbx_strand_id
1 'polypeptide(L)'
;MGASLIPILIFTIFWGVIGIVLPFFVPKGTNRGILQVMLMLTAFTCWLFWLCCYMAQMNPLIGPKLPRNTILMMAREWSHVQFAVTDEM
;
A
#
# COMPACT_ATOMS: atom_id res chain seq x y z
N MET A 1 -4.91 -9.55 5.79
CA MET A 1 -3.47 -9.47 6.16
C MET A 1 -3.44 -8.99 7.60
N GLY A 2 -2.78 -9.73 8.50
CA GLY A 2 -2.66 -9.29 9.90
C GLY A 2 -1.89 -7.98 10.01
N ALA A 3 -2.15 -7.20 11.04
CA ALA A 3 -1.46 -5.93 11.28
C ALA A 3 0.06 -6.15 11.33
N SER A 4 0.74 -5.82 10.24
CA SER A 4 2.19 -5.87 10.16
C SER A 4 2.76 -4.48 10.43
N LEU A 5 3.66 -4.38 11.41
CA LEU A 5 4.28 -3.12 11.80
C LEU A 5 5.24 -2.59 10.72
N ILE A 6 5.83 -3.49 9.94
CA ILE A 6 6.81 -3.17 8.90
C ILE A 6 6.29 -2.14 7.88
N PRO A 7 5.16 -2.34 7.19
CA PRO A 7 4.65 -1.37 6.22
C PRO A 7 4.23 -0.05 6.89
N ILE A 8 3.66 -0.09 8.11
CA ILE A 8 3.31 1.13 8.85
C ILE A 8 4.56 1.99 9.08
N LEU A 9 5.66 1.38 9.53
CA LEU A 9 6.92 2.10 9.77
C LEU A 9 7.50 2.65 8.47
N ILE A 10 7.57 1.85 7.41
CA ILE A 10 8.15 2.26 6.12
C ILE A 10 7.40 3.45 5.54
N PHE A 11 6.06 3.36 5.42
CA PHE A 11 5.27 4.43 4.81
C PHE A 11 5.20 5.69 5.68
N THR A 12 5.22 5.54 7.01
CA THR A 12 5.25 6.70 7.92
C THR A 12 6.58 7.43 7.84
N ILE A 13 7.71 6.71 7.79
CA ILE A 13 9.03 7.33 7.61
C ILE A 13 9.12 7.98 6.23
N PHE A 14 8.71 7.28 5.18
CA PHE A 14 8.76 7.78 3.80
C PHE A 14 8.00 9.11 3.64
N TRP A 15 6.73 9.15 4.05
CA TRP A 15 5.94 10.38 3.96
C TRP A 15 6.36 11.43 4.99
N GLY A 16 6.83 11.02 6.17
CA GLY A 16 7.42 11.93 7.16
C GLY A 16 8.65 12.66 6.61
N VAL A 17 9.53 11.98 5.88
CA VAL A 17 10.68 12.62 5.21
C VAL A 17 10.20 13.63 4.17
N ILE A 18 9.19 13.29 3.36
CA ILE A 18 8.67 14.20 2.33
C ILE A 18 7.98 15.42 2.94
N GLY A 19 7.16 15.22 3.98
CA GLY A 19 6.36 16.28 4.59
C GLY A 19 7.11 17.12 5.63
N ILE A 20 8.17 16.60 6.24
CA ILE A 20 8.90 17.30 7.31
C ILE A 20 10.30 17.68 6.84
N VAL A 21 11.07 16.75 6.27
CA VAL A 21 12.49 16.99 5.95
C VAL A 21 12.65 17.81 4.68
N LEU A 22 11.97 17.44 3.58
CA LEU A 22 12.13 18.14 2.29
C LEU A 22 11.75 19.64 2.30
N PRO A 23 10.71 20.10 3.03
CA PRO A 23 10.39 21.54 3.11
C PRO A 23 11.54 22.42 3.62
N PHE A 24 12.46 21.88 4.42
CA PHE A 24 13.65 22.62 4.87
C PHE A 24 14.69 22.82 3.75
N PHE A 25 14.75 21.90 2.80
CA PHE A 25 15.68 21.94 1.67
C PHE A 25 15.16 22.72 0.45
N VAL A 26 13.94 23.30 0.53
CA VAL A 26 13.38 24.12 -0.56
C VAL A 26 14.23 25.40 -0.74
N PRO A 27 14.77 25.64 -1.95
CA PRO A 27 15.62 26.79 -2.23
C PRO A 27 14.87 28.12 -2.04
N LYS A 28 15.64 29.17 -1.73
CA LYS A 28 15.09 30.51 -1.53
C LYS A 28 14.64 31.08 -2.89
N GLY A 29 13.36 31.39 -3.00
CA GLY A 29 12.75 32.02 -4.17
C GLY A 29 11.36 32.55 -3.83
N THR A 30 10.75 33.31 -4.74
CA THR A 30 9.43 33.95 -4.54
C THR A 30 8.34 32.95 -4.12
N ASN A 31 8.41 31.73 -4.66
CA ASN A 31 7.38 30.69 -4.45
C ASN A 31 7.72 29.69 -3.34
N ARG A 32 8.71 29.97 -2.48
CA ARG A 32 9.20 29.01 -1.46
C ARG A 32 8.08 28.53 -0.53
N GLY A 33 7.25 29.45 -0.03
CA GLY A 33 6.17 29.11 0.90
C GLY A 33 5.12 28.20 0.25
N ILE A 34 4.77 28.45 -1.01
CA ILE A 34 3.82 27.63 -1.77
C ILE A 34 4.37 26.21 -1.93
N LEU A 35 5.64 26.07 -2.34
CA LEU A 35 6.28 24.76 -2.50
C LEU A 35 6.35 23.98 -1.18
N GLN A 36 6.64 24.66 -0.06
CA GLN A 36 6.63 24.03 1.27
C GLN A 36 5.24 23.50 1.63
N VAL A 37 4.19 24.31 1.44
CA VAL A 37 2.81 23.91 1.73
C VAL A 37 2.36 22.77 0.82
N MET A 38 2.70 22.81 -0.47
CA MET A 38 2.40 21.72 -1.40
C MET A 38 3.03 20.40 -0.92
N LEU A 39 4.32 20.40 -0.56
CA LEU A 39 5.01 19.21 -0.05
C LEU A 39 4.38 18.68 1.24
N MET A 40 4.11 19.56 2.20
CA MET A 40 3.51 19.19 3.49
C MET A 40 2.10 18.60 3.31
N LEU A 41 1.26 19.28 2.51
CA LEU A 41 -0.13 18.89 2.32
C LEU A 41 -0.25 17.59 1.51
N THR A 42 0.54 17.43 0.45
CA THR A 42 0.60 16.18 -0.32
C THR A 42 1.09 15.02 0.55
N ALA A 43 2.15 15.21 1.34
CA ALA A 43 2.65 14.15 2.19
C ALA A 43 1.61 13.69 3.23
N PHE A 44 0.91 14.65 3.85
CA PHE A 44 -0.12 14.36 4.83
C PHE A 44 -1.32 13.63 4.21
N THR A 45 -1.86 14.12 3.09
CA THR A 45 -3.05 13.51 2.46
C THR A 45 -2.74 12.13 1.86
N CYS A 46 -1.58 11.95 1.23
CA CYS A 46 -1.18 10.65 0.71
C CYS A 46 -0.91 9.63 1.81
N TRP A 47 -0.27 10.03 2.92
CA TRP A 47 -0.08 9.16 4.08
C TRP A 47 -1.41 8.75 4.70
N LEU A 48 -2.32 9.71 4.91
CA LEU A 48 -3.63 9.46 5.50
C LEU A 48 -4.50 8.56 4.62
N PHE A 49 -4.55 8.82 3.31
CA PHE A 49 -5.25 7.97 2.35
C PHE A 49 -4.73 6.53 2.40
N TRP A 50 -3.40 6.36 2.33
CA TRP A 50 -2.78 5.04 2.41
C TRP A 50 -3.11 4.34 3.74
N LEU A 51 -2.97 5.05 4.86
CA LEU A 51 -3.19 4.48 6.19
C LEU A 51 -4.64 4.01 6.35
N CYS A 52 -5.61 4.81 5.89
CA CYS A 52 -7.02 4.43 5.89
C CYS A 52 -7.27 3.15 5.08
N CYS A 53 -6.74 3.07 3.86
CA CYS A 53 -6.87 1.86 3.01
C CYS A 53 -6.22 0.64 3.67
N TYR A 54 -5.06 0.80 4.30
CA TYR A 54 -4.37 -0.26 4.99
C TYR A 54 -5.16 -0.75 6.21
N MET A 55 -5.63 0.18 7.05
CA MET A 55 -6.39 -0.15 8.26
C MET A 55 -7.71 -0.85 7.95
N ALA A 56 -8.38 -0.46 6.88
CA ALA A 56 -9.63 -1.09 6.43
C ALA A 56 -9.48 -2.60 6.12
N GLN A 57 -8.25 -3.07 5.84
CA GLN A 57 -7.97 -4.46 5.48
C GLN A 57 -7.37 -5.31 6.61
N MET A 58 -7.11 -4.73 7.79
CA MET A 58 -6.42 -5.45 8.89
C MET A 58 -7.31 -6.50 9.57
N ASN A 59 -8.63 -6.24 9.66
CA ASN A 59 -9.60 -7.16 10.25
C ASN A 59 -10.81 -7.30 9.31
N PRO A 60 -10.67 -7.97 8.16
CA PRO A 60 -11.73 -8.06 7.17
C PRO A 60 -12.85 -8.97 7.67
N LEU A 61 -14.10 -8.48 7.63
CA LEU A 61 -15.28 -9.27 7.99
C LEU A 61 -15.80 -10.10 6.79
N ILE A 62 -15.44 -9.71 5.57
CA ILE A 62 -15.95 -10.26 4.32
C ILE A 62 -14.77 -10.63 3.44
N GLY A 63 -14.75 -11.87 2.97
CA GLY A 63 -13.80 -12.36 1.97
C GLY A 63 -14.35 -12.21 0.54
N PRO A 64 -13.47 -12.25 -0.47
CA PRO A 64 -13.90 -12.18 -1.86
C PRO A 64 -14.65 -13.47 -2.26
N LYS A 65 -15.74 -13.35 -3.03
CA LYS A 65 -16.48 -14.48 -3.60
C LYS A 65 -16.14 -14.62 -5.08
N LEU A 66 -15.50 -15.73 -5.44
CA LEU A 66 -15.06 -16.01 -6.81
C LEU A 66 -15.74 -17.26 -7.39
N PRO A 67 -15.95 -17.32 -8.71
CA PRO A 67 -16.44 -18.52 -9.36
C PRO A 67 -15.38 -19.63 -9.34
N ARG A 68 -15.84 -20.89 -9.34
CA ARG A 68 -14.99 -22.09 -9.24
C ARG A 68 -13.80 -22.07 -10.21
N ASN A 69 -14.03 -21.71 -11.46
CA ASN A 69 -12.98 -21.71 -12.49
C ASN A 69 -11.83 -20.77 -12.13
N THR A 70 -12.13 -19.57 -11.60
CA THR A 70 -11.10 -18.62 -11.18
C THR A 70 -10.35 -19.12 -9.95
N ILE A 71 -11.03 -19.78 -9.00
CA ILE A 71 -10.37 -20.40 -7.84
C ILE A 71 -9.38 -21.48 -8.27
N LEU A 72 -9.76 -22.34 -9.22
CA LEU A 72 -8.89 -23.39 -9.77
C LEU A 72 -7.67 -22.78 -10.50
N MET A 73 -7.88 -21.72 -11.29
CA MET A 73 -6.78 -21.01 -11.95
C MET A 73 -5.83 -20.37 -10.92
N MET A 74 -6.34 -19.69 -9.91
CA MET A 74 -5.52 -19.11 -8.84
C MET A 74 -4.73 -20.18 -8.08
N ALA A 75 -5.35 -21.33 -7.80
CA ALA A 75 -4.67 -22.46 -7.17
C ALA A 75 -3.53 -22.98 -8.05
N ARG A 76 -3.73 -23.10 -9.36
CA ARG A 76 -2.66 -23.53 -10.28
C ARG A 76 -1.49 -22.55 -10.32
N GLU A 77 -1.76 -21.25 -10.41
CA GLU A 77 -0.71 -20.24 -10.61
C GLU A 77 0.01 -19.85 -9.32
N TRP A 78 -0.70 -19.80 -8.19
CA TRP A 78 -0.17 -19.28 -6.94
C TRP A 78 0.09 -20.36 -5.88
N SER A 79 -0.30 -21.62 -6.11
CA SER A 79 0.08 -22.70 -5.19
C SER A 79 1.47 -23.27 -5.53
N HIS A 80 2.30 -23.43 -4.49
CA HIS A 80 3.57 -24.13 -4.60
C HIS A 80 3.41 -25.66 -4.69
N VAL A 81 2.17 -26.15 -4.61
CA VAL A 81 1.84 -27.56 -4.77
C VAL A 81 1.44 -27.74 -6.23
N GLN A 82 2.36 -28.26 -7.04
CA GLN A 82 2.02 -28.70 -8.39
C GLN A 82 1.03 -29.85 -8.22
N PHE A 83 -0.26 -29.58 -8.41
CA PHE A 83 -1.21 -30.65 -8.63
C PHE A 83 -0.80 -31.15 -10.00
N ALA A 84 -0.01 -32.23 -10.01
CA ALA A 84 0.17 -33.02 -11.19
C ALA A 84 -1.27 -33.25 -11.67
N VAL A 85 -1.61 -32.61 -12.79
CA VAL A 85 -2.72 -33.07 -13.59
C VAL A 85 -2.28 -34.48 -13.94
N THR A 86 -2.70 -35.45 -13.13
CA THR A 86 -2.88 -36.81 -13.59
C THR A 86 -3.94 -36.68 -14.66
N ASP A 87 -3.46 -36.32 -15.84
CA ASP A 87 -4.10 -36.56 -17.12
C ASP A 87 -4.14 -38.07 -17.26
N GLU A 88 -5.02 -38.72 -16.50
CA GLU A 88 -5.66 -39.93 -16.98
C GLU A 88 -6.98 -39.47 -17.55
N MET A 89 -6.94 -39.27 -18.88
CA MET A 89 -7.99 -39.53 -19.86
C MET A 89 -9.37 -39.86 -19.28
#